data_AF-A0A8B8BM97-F1
#
_entry.id   AF-A0A8B8BM97-F1
#
_cell.length_a   1.000
_cell.length_b   1.000
_cell.length_c   1.000
_cell.angle_alpha   90.00
_cell.angle_beta   90.00
_cell.angle_gamma   90.00
#
_symmetry.space_group_name_H-M   'P 1'
#
loop_
_entity.id
_entity.type
_entity.pdbx_description
1 polymer ?
#
loop_
_entity_poly.entity_id
_entity_poly.type
_entity_poly.pdbx_seq_one_letter_code
_entity_poly.pdbx_strand_id
1 'polypeptide(L)'
;MDYLQLHLMIYSTILFLECLCGEQHHFRVFNTAVCPRNQSELNKRSAAINCNNTNGYMCFPNEHLTQLQEFCYNLPRIGISKNLCIVLNNKSRIDYHECHTFSEGCPDKFYFSNTAYKYPNCAMVKDGCFLAEPSCTKQLLKPPNSIPTKQVDNYAWIWIVTTLGAICISCIPVCLWFIYHRSKATAENGSLLTEEITGTGPSLLNGDDIELLPQEHDLLLEHTLPGEADGEKPSCVHNFYIACQEGMTSLIEDLIKDCQNCRVSKNSLNTDGTSPLYIACQEGHNETVQVLLENGADVHLGENSEYIPFYVACQEGHDEIVKLMLAKGANINSGKTDGASPLFIACQQGHASIVQLLLNNGAAVNLSREGSFTPLYIACQHGFEKIVQLLLSAGADVNIYPNTKMSPLFKACGGGFEKIAKMLLERGADVNFCENSGGSPLFIACQNGHDICVQLLLSKGANVNLCKRDEAGPLFVACQNRHKSTVQILLQNGANANALTDTKLNSLVASCAKGVDDIVKILLEGGADANAPGALFGYSPLWFACNNNYYSIVEMLLRHDADINQRAEDGSTPLSTAIDSGNAKIVNLLKRNGAKM
;
A
#
# COMPACT_ATOMS: atom_id res chain seq x y z
N MET A 1 -11.56 1.63 -35.73
CA MET A 1 -11.00 2.72 -34.89
C MET A 1 -9.50 2.59 -34.97
N ASP A 2 -8.83 3.63 -35.45
CA ASP A 2 -7.38 3.59 -35.70
C ASP A 2 -6.58 3.59 -34.40
N TYR A 3 -5.46 2.86 -34.41
CA TYR A 3 -4.55 2.60 -33.30
C TYR A 3 -4.10 3.88 -32.54
N LEU A 4 -4.09 5.02 -33.25
CA LEU A 4 -3.75 6.32 -32.69
C LEU A 4 -4.83 6.87 -31.71
N GLN A 5 -6.12 6.60 -31.96
CA GLN A 5 -7.20 6.99 -31.03
C GLN A 5 -7.18 6.14 -29.75
N LEU A 6 -6.81 4.86 -29.85
CA LEU A 6 -6.70 3.99 -28.69
C LEU A 6 -5.54 4.44 -27.79
N HIS A 7 -4.39 4.83 -28.37
CA HIS A 7 -3.29 5.38 -27.59
C HIS A 7 -3.60 6.74 -26.95
N LEU A 8 -4.34 7.62 -27.62
CA LEU A 8 -4.76 8.91 -27.05
C LEU A 8 -5.76 8.73 -25.89
N MET A 9 -6.64 7.73 -25.95
CA MET A 9 -7.57 7.41 -24.85
C MET A 9 -6.85 6.75 -23.67
N ILE A 10 -5.84 5.91 -23.92
CA ILE A 10 -5.03 5.28 -22.87
C ILE A 10 -4.13 6.33 -22.19
N TYR A 11 -3.53 7.25 -22.94
CA TYR A 11 -2.74 8.33 -22.35
C TYR A 11 -3.60 9.32 -21.55
N SER A 12 -4.81 9.65 -22.02
CA SER A 12 -5.69 10.57 -21.28
C SER A 12 -6.23 9.94 -19.99
N THR A 13 -6.45 8.62 -19.97
CA THR A 13 -6.89 7.88 -18.78
C THR A 13 -5.76 7.65 -17.78
N ILE A 14 -4.51 7.46 -18.24
CA ILE A 14 -3.32 7.42 -17.36
C ILE A 14 -3.06 8.78 -16.73
N LEU A 15 -3.14 9.88 -17.48
CA LEU A 15 -3.05 11.24 -16.95
C LEU A 15 -4.20 11.59 -15.98
N PHE A 16 -5.38 11.00 -16.16
CA PHE A 16 -6.52 11.17 -15.25
C PHE A 16 -6.36 10.34 -13.95
N LEU A 17 -5.73 9.17 -14.03
CA LEU A 17 -5.40 8.31 -12.88
C LEU A 17 -4.23 8.88 -12.05
N GLU A 18 -3.22 9.48 -12.68
CA GLU A 18 -2.17 10.23 -11.97
C GLU A 18 -2.69 11.50 -11.30
N CYS A 19 -3.81 12.08 -11.77
CA CYS A 19 -4.44 13.23 -11.13
C CYS A 19 -5.28 12.86 -9.88
N LEU A 20 -5.70 11.59 -9.75
CA LEU A 20 -6.50 11.09 -8.61
C LEU A 20 -5.64 10.47 -7.50
N CYS A 21 -4.36 10.17 -7.77
CA CYS A 21 -3.37 9.76 -6.77
C CYS A 21 -2.41 10.92 -6.45
N GLY A 22 -2.92 11.96 -5.79
CA GLY A 22 -2.07 13.01 -5.23
C GLY A 22 -1.24 12.49 -4.05
N GLU A 23 0.04 12.19 -4.28
CA GLU A 23 1.05 11.92 -3.25
C GLU A 23 1.07 13.05 -2.20
N GLN A 24 0.96 12.67 -0.93
CA GLN A 24 0.83 13.59 0.20
C GLN A 24 2.19 14.18 0.60
N HIS A 25 2.67 15.17 -0.15
CA HIS A 25 3.84 15.94 0.26
C HIS A 25 3.45 17.04 1.26
N HIS A 26 3.82 16.85 2.53
CA HIS A 26 3.81 17.95 3.49
C HIS A 26 4.99 18.89 3.20
N PHE A 27 4.71 20.06 2.63
CA PHE A 27 5.70 21.12 2.46
C PHE A 27 5.64 22.12 3.61
N ARG A 28 6.78 22.76 3.89
CA ARG A 28 6.88 23.81 4.91
C ARG A 28 6.15 25.07 4.43
N VAL A 29 5.34 25.63 5.31
CA VAL A 29 4.49 26.79 5.04
C VAL A 29 4.88 27.91 5.98
N PHE A 30 5.01 29.13 5.44
CA PHE A 30 5.36 30.32 6.19
C PHE A 30 4.25 31.35 6.04
N ASN A 31 3.74 31.88 7.16
CA ASN A 31 2.74 32.93 7.10
C ASN A 31 3.38 34.24 6.65
N THR A 32 2.72 34.94 5.74
CA THR A 32 3.18 36.23 5.22
C THR A 32 2.03 37.22 5.16
N ALA A 33 2.32 38.51 5.28
CA ALA A 33 1.30 39.55 5.17
C ALA A 33 1.01 39.92 3.70
N VAL A 34 2.01 39.76 2.82
CA VAL A 34 1.93 40.14 1.40
C VAL A 34 2.85 39.22 0.59
N CYS A 35 2.35 38.75 -0.56
CA CYS A 35 3.17 38.02 -1.54
C CYS A 35 4.25 38.92 -2.17
N PRO A 36 5.30 38.34 -2.80
CA PRO A 36 6.37 39.11 -3.42
C PRO A 36 5.84 40.15 -4.41
N ARG A 37 6.46 41.33 -4.46
CA ARG A 37 6.00 42.44 -5.32
C ARG A 37 6.79 42.59 -6.61
N ASN A 38 7.94 41.94 -6.72
CA ASN A 38 8.78 41.94 -7.91
C ASN A 38 9.69 40.70 -7.94
N GLN A 39 10.36 40.48 -9.07
CA GLN A 39 11.24 39.33 -9.29
C GLN A 39 12.41 39.27 -8.28
N SER A 40 12.95 40.41 -7.85
CA SER A 40 14.05 40.44 -6.87
C SER A 40 13.60 39.93 -5.50
N GLU A 41 12.41 40.37 -5.06
CA GLU A 41 11.80 39.90 -3.82
C GLU A 41 11.41 38.42 -3.89
N LEU A 42 10.88 37.96 -5.03
CA LEU A 42 10.61 36.54 -5.27
C LEU A 42 11.89 35.71 -5.11
N ASN A 43 12.97 36.06 -5.81
CA ASN A 43 14.24 35.32 -5.79
C ASN A 43 14.84 35.27 -4.37
N LYS A 44 14.75 36.37 -3.62
CA LYS A 44 15.24 36.44 -2.25
C LYS A 44 14.43 35.52 -1.32
N ARG A 45 13.09 35.57 -1.40
CA ARG A 45 12.21 34.74 -0.56
C ARG A 45 12.23 33.27 -0.95
N SER A 46 12.30 32.96 -2.25
CA SER A 46 12.43 31.59 -2.73
C SER A 46 13.74 30.95 -2.29
N ALA A 47 14.85 31.70 -2.30
CA ALA A 47 16.12 31.24 -1.76
C ALA A 47 16.05 31.03 -0.23
N ALA A 48 15.35 31.91 0.51
CA ALA A 48 15.20 31.80 1.95
C ALA A 48 14.39 30.56 2.40
N ILE A 49 13.49 30.07 1.55
CA ILE A 49 12.66 28.89 1.81
C ILE A 49 13.22 27.62 1.10
N ASN A 50 14.42 27.71 0.50
CA ASN A 50 15.08 26.62 -0.25
C ASN A 50 14.23 26.06 -1.41
N CYS A 51 13.58 26.90 -2.20
CA CYS A 51 12.95 26.45 -3.46
C CYS A 51 14.05 26.24 -4.52
N ASN A 52 14.25 25.00 -4.96
CA ASN A 52 15.17 24.63 -6.05
C ASN A 52 14.55 24.95 -7.43
N ASN A 53 15.36 24.90 -8.51
CA ASN A 53 14.89 25.19 -9.88
C ASN A 53 13.77 24.25 -10.39
N THR A 54 13.55 23.12 -9.73
CA THR A 54 12.47 22.17 -10.02
C THR A 54 11.17 22.48 -9.28
N ASN A 55 11.23 23.23 -8.17
CA ASN A 55 10.10 23.52 -7.30
C ASN A 55 9.60 24.95 -7.53
N GLY A 56 8.28 25.13 -7.57
CA GLY A 56 7.66 26.44 -7.73
C GLY A 56 7.47 27.15 -6.39
N TYR A 57 7.83 28.43 -6.30
CA TYR A 57 7.45 29.28 -5.17
C TYR A 57 5.96 29.62 -5.29
N MET A 58 5.18 29.35 -4.24
CA MET A 58 3.74 29.59 -4.20
C MET A 58 3.38 30.52 -3.06
N CYS A 59 2.29 31.27 -3.24
CA CYS A 59 1.78 32.20 -2.23
C CYS A 59 0.26 32.24 -2.30
N PHE A 60 -0.41 31.59 -1.34
CA PHE A 60 -1.87 31.40 -1.31
C PHE A 60 -2.46 31.72 0.07
N PRO A 61 -3.76 32.03 0.17
CA PRO A 61 -4.42 32.19 1.45
C PRO A 61 -4.62 30.85 2.15
N ASN A 62 -4.77 30.89 3.48
CA ASN A 62 -5.24 29.75 4.25
C ASN A 62 -6.71 29.42 3.97
N GLU A 63 -7.19 28.26 4.43
CA GLU A 63 -8.59 27.79 4.27
C GLU A 63 -9.65 28.78 4.77
N HIS A 64 -9.31 29.63 5.74
CA HIS A 64 -10.22 30.62 6.28
C HIS A 64 -10.19 31.97 5.53
N LEU A 65 -9.34 32.10 4.50
CA LEU A 65 -9.12 33.35 3.78
C LEU A 65 -8.79 34.52 4.73
N THR A 66 -7.95 34.28 5.73
CA THR A 66 -7.58 35.25 6.78
C THR A 66 -6.10 35.64 6.76
N GLN A 67 -5.23 34.78 6.20
CA GLN A 67 -3.78 35.00 6.14
C GLN A 67 -3.22 34.43 4.84
N LEU A 68 -2.10 34.99 4.36
CA LEU A 68 -1.35 34.43 3.23
C LEU A 68 -0.23 33.54 3.73
N GLN A 69 0.11 32.58 2.89
CA GLN A 69 1.05 31.51 3.17
C GLN A 69 1.95 31.31 1.97
N GLU A 70 3.25 31.42 2.17
CA GLU A 70 4.29 31.16 1.18
C GLU A 70 4.96 29.81 1.42
N PHE A 71 5.21 29.06 0.34
CA PHE A 71 5.77 27.71 0.39
C PHE A 71 6.42 27.30 -0.94
N CYS A 72 7.27 26.27 -0.91
CA CYS A 72 7.80 25.63 -2.12
C CYS A 72 6.94 24.42 -2.48
N TYR A 73 6.43 24.41 -3.71
CA TYR A 73 5.63 23.31 -4.25
C TYR A 73 6.44 22.48 -5.23
N ASN A 74 6.28 21.16 -5.21
CA ASN A 74 7.10 20.24 -6.03
C ASN A 74 6.87 20.41 -7.54
N LEU A 75 5.74 21.01 -7.95
CA LEU A 75 5.51 21.37 -9.34
C LEU A 75 5.83 22.86 -9.58
N PRO A 76 6.46 23.19 -10.71
CA PRO A 76 6.78 24.58 -11.06
C PRO A 76 5.53 25.41 -11.42
N ARG A 77 4.37 24.75 -11.59
CA ARG A 77 3.09 25.38 -11.90
C ARG A 77 1.91 24.61 -11.32
N ILE A 78 0.80 25.29 -11.06
CA ILE A 78 -0.48 24.69 -10.66
C ILE A 78 -1.57 25.13 -11.63
N GLY A 79 -2.41 24.20 -12.07
CA GLY A 79 -3.58 24.50 -12.89
C GLY A 79 -4.72 25.08 -12.05
N ILE A 80 -5.33 26.16 -12.53
CA ILE A 80 -6.48 26.85 -11.95
C ILE A 80 -7.60 26.79 -12.98
N SER A 81 -8.77 26.29 -12.58
CA SER A 81 -9.97 26.34 -13.40
C SER A 81 -10.76 27.62 -13.15
N LYS A 82 -11.47 28.09 -14.18
CA LYS A 82 -12.37 29.23 -14.08
C LYS A 82 -13.37 29.04 -12.92
N ASN A 83 -13.59 30.09 -12.13
CA ASN A 83 -14.46 30.13 -10.95
C ASN A 83 -14.00 29.30 -9.74
N LEU A 84 -12.75 28.81 -9.71
CA LEU A 84 -12.16 28.16 -8.54
C LEU A 84 -11.00 28.97 -7.98
N CYS A 85 -10.99 29.14 -6.66
CA CYS A 85 -9.89 29.73 -5.90
C CYS A 85 -9.08 28.63 -5.20
N ILE A 86 -7.75 28.73 -5.25
CA ILE A 86 -6.86 27.82 -4.53
C ILE A 86 -6.62 28.36 -3.12
N VAL A 87 -6.84 27.51 -2.12
CA VAL A 87 -6.49 27.78 -0.73
C VAL A 87 -5.57 26.70 -0.19
N LEU A 88 -4.84 27.02 0.86
CA LEU A 88 -4.06 26.05 1.61
C LEU A 88 -4.78 25.69 2.91
N ASN A 89 -5.16 24.43 3.05
CA ASN A 89 -5.81 23.97 4.28
C ASN A 89 -4.81 23.78 5.42
N ASN A 90 -5.32 23.58 6.64
CA ASN A 90 -4.50 23.47 7.86
C ASN A 90 -3.53 22.27 7.86
N LYS A 91 -3.60 21.39 6.85
CA LYS A 91 -2.68 20.26 6.65
C LYS A 91 -1.63 20.54 5.57
N SER A 92 -1.45 21.80 5.16
CA SER A 92 -0.59 22.20 4.04
C SER A 92 -0.99 21.53 2.72
N ARG A 93 -2.28 21.36 2.46
CA ARG A 93 -2.79 20.81 1.19
C ARG A 93 -3.50 21.89 0.40
N ILE A 94 -3.32 21.83 -0.92
CA ILE A 94 -4.07 22.65 -1.86
C ILE A 94 -5.52 22.16 -1.88
N ASP A 95 -6.45 23.06 -1.65
CA ASP A 95 -7.89 22.86 -1.73
C ASP A 95 -8.52 23.94 -2.62
N TYR A 96 -9.77 23.72 -3.03
CA TYR A 96 -10.47 24.58 -3.98
C TYR A 96 -11.77 25.13 -3.40
N HIS A 97 -11.99 26.42 -3.57
CA HIS A 97 -13.24 27.08 -3.23
C HIS A 97 -13.94 27.66 -4.44
N GLU A 98 -15.26 27.48 -4.50
CA GLU A 98 -16.10 28.03 -5.55
C GLU A 98 -16.29 29.54 -5.40
N CYS A 99 -16.03 30.24 -6.50
CA CYS A 99 -15.78 31.67 -6.52
C CYS A 99 -16.69 32.36 -7.58
N HIS A 100 -17.98 32.00 -7.61
CA HIS A 100 -18.95 32.36 -8.66
C HIS A 100 -19.32 33.86 -8.76
N THR A 101 -18.95 34.70 -7.79
CA THR A 101 -19.38 36.10 -7.69
C THR A 101 -18.31 37.13 -8.09
N PHE A 102 -17.14 36.73 -8.59
CA PHE A 102 -16.06 37.66 -8.92
C PHE A 102 -16.15 38.20 -10.34
N SER A 103 -16.07 39.52 -10.47
CA SER A 103 -16.29 40.25 -11.73
C SER A 103 -15.03 40.41 -12.60
N GLU A 104 -13.81 40.30 -12.04
CA GLU A 104 -12.55 40.40 -12.79
C GLU A 104 -11.54 39.41 -12.16
N GLY A 105 -10.97 38.51 -12.98
CA GLY A 105 -10.28 37.31 -12.51
C GLY A 105 -8.77 37.26 -12.76
N CYS A 106 -8.07 36.57 -11.86
CA CYS A 106 -6.68 36.11 -11.96
C CYS A 106 -6.55 34.99 -13.03
N PRO A 107 -5.33 34.52 -13.39
CA PRO A 107 -5.17 33.55 -14.47
C PRO A 107 -6.06 32.32 -14.30
N ASP A 108 -6.89 32.06 -15.31
CA ASP A 108 -7.79 30.91 -15.46
C ASP A 108 -7.09 29.67 -16.05
N LYS A 109 -5.76 29.65 -15.93
CA LYS A 109 -4.86 28.61 -16.45
C LYS A 109 -3.80 28.26 -15.41
N PHE A 110 -2.52 28.43 -15.74
CA PHE A 110 -1.41 28.00 -14.89
C PHE A 110 -0.91 29.15 -14.01
N TYR A 111 -0.80 28.88 -12.71
CA TYR A 111 -0.07 29.71 -11.76
C TYR A 111 1.40 29.30 -11.74
N PHE A 112 2.29 30.24 -11.98
CA PHE A 112 3.76 30.08 -11.94
C PHE A 112 4.35 30.87 -10.77
N SER A 113 5.60 30.62 -10.37
CA SER A 113 6.28 31.39 -9.32
C SER A 113 6.24 32.91 -9.55
N ASN A 114 6.41 33.35 -10.80
CA ASN A 114 6.34 34.77 -11.15
C ASN A 114 4.92 35.36 -11.16
N THR A 115 3.89 34.51 -11.12
CA THR A 115 2.47 34.92 -11.07
C THR A 115 2.18 35.67 -9.77
N ALA A 116 2.87 35.28 -8.68
CA ALA A 116 2.74 35.89 -7.36
C ALA A 116 2.91 37.41 -7.36
N TYR A 117 3.84 37.93 -8.18
CA TYR A 117 4.10 39.37 -8.29
C TYR A 117 3.58 39.98 -9.59
N LYS A 118 3.32 39.16 -10.63
CA LYS A 118 2.71 39.64 -11.88
C LYS A 118 1.25 40.04 -11.67
N TYR A 119 0.59 39.43 -10.69
CA TYR A 119 -0.77 39.76 -10.27
C TYR A 119 -0.82 39.95 -8.75
N PRO A 120 -0.21 41.02 -8.21
CA PRO A 120 -0.07 41.21 -6.77
C PRO A 120 -1.41 41.34 -6.04
N ASN A 121 -2.46 41.71 -6.76
CA ASN A 121 -3.84 41.83 -6.26
C ASN A 121 -4.56 40.48 -6.12
N CYS A 122 -4.05 39.39 -6.72
CA CYS A 122 -4.59 38.03 -6.55
C CYS A 122 -4.31 37.43 -5.17
N ALA A 123 -3.51 38.13 -4.37
CA ALA A 123 -2.86 37.60 -3.19
C ALA A 123 -3.16 38.43 -1.95
N MET A 124 -4.28 39.15 -1.88
CA MET A 124 -4.60 39.98 -0.71
C MET A 124 -5.68 39.35 0.16
N VAL A 125 -5.56 39.56 1.48
CA VAL A 125 -6.50 39.05 2.47
C VAL A 125 -6.88 40.18 3.44
N LYS A 126 -8.02 40.82 3.15
CA LYS A 126 -8.93 41.56 4.06
C LYS A 126 -9.84 42.45 3.22
N ASP A 127 -11.14 42.18 3.30
CA ASP A 127 -12.27 42.95 2.74
C ASP A 127 -12.55 42.81 1.23
N GLY A 128 -11.91 41.84 0.58
CA GLY A 128 -12.24 41.35 -0.76
C GLY A 128 -11.63 39.96 -0.88
N CYS A 129 -12.37 39.04 -1.47
CA CYS A 129 -11.95 37.66 -1.67
C CYS A 129 -10.61 37.57 -2.43
N PHE A 130 -10.12 36.34 -2.63
CA PHE A 130 -8.94 35.99 -3.44
C PHE A 130 -8.99 36.49 -4.92
N LEU A 131 -9.91 37.39 -5.28
CA LEU A 131 -10.16 37.99 -6.60
C LEU A 131 -10.88 39.37 -6.50
N ALA A 132 -10.27 40.42 -5.93
CA ALA A 132 -10.77 41.81 -6.13
C ALA A 132 -9.66 42.87 -6.04
N GLU A 133 -9.50 43.70 -7.08
CA GLU A 133 -8.64 44.90 -7.02
C GLU A 133 -9.39 46.13 -6.44
N PRO A 134 -8.75 46.96 -5.58
CA PRO A 134 -9.29 48.21 -5.03
C PRO A 134 -9.23 49.46 -5.93
N SER A 135 -9.13 49.34 -7.25
CA SER A 135 -9.24 50.51 -8.15
C SER A 135 -10.71 50.95 -8.38
N CYS A 136 -11.69 50.18 -7.90
CA CYS A 136 -13.10 50.58 -7.93
C CYS A 136 -13.43 51.63 -6.86
N THR A 137 -13.54 52.87 -7.32
CA THR A 137 -14.04 54.00 -6.52
C THR A 137 -15.50 53.74 -6.09
N LYS A 138 -15.79 53.96 -4.81
CA LYS A 138 -17.12 53.97 -4.19
C LYS A 138 -18.20 54.55 -5.12
N GLN A 139 -19.16 53.74 -5.55
CA GLN A 139 -20.49 54.24 -5.92
C GLN A 139 -21.59 53.40 -5.26
N LEU A 140 -22.53 54.15 -4.69
CA LEU A 140 -23.57 53.70 -3.77
C LEU A 140 -24.54 52.69 -4.39
N LEU A 141 -24.86 51.66 -3.60
CA LEU A 141 -25.99 50.75 -3.79
C LEU A 141 -27.31 51.52 -3.93
N LYS A 142 -28.14 51.14 -4.91
CA LYS A 142 -29.61 51.28 -4.83
C LYS A 142 -30.23 49.89 -4.61
N PRO A 143 -31.32 49.79 -3.81
CA PRO A 143 -31.89 48.51 -3.38
C PRO A 143 -32.72 47.84 -4.48
N PRO A 144 -33.02 46.52 -4.34
CA PRO A 144 -33.52 45.68 -5.42
C PRO A 144 -35.04 45.79 -5.59
N ASN A 145 -35.51 45.70 -6.85
CA ASN A 145 -36.89 45.34 -7.17
C ASN A 145 -36.94 43.88 -7.65
N SER A 146 -37.60 43.06 -6.84
CA SER A 146 -38.47 41.91 -7.14
C SER A 146 -38.21 40.96 -8.34
N ILE A 147 -37.96 39.67 -8.01
CA ILE A 147 -38.66 38.39 -8.40
C ILE A 147 -38.63 37.99 -9.92
N PRO A 148 -38.60 36.69 -10.36
CA PRO A 148 -38.89 35.43 -9.65
C PRO A 148 -37.90 34.25 -9.81
N THR A 149 -38.09 33.31 -8.88
CA THR A 149 -37.75 31.87 -8.94
C THR A 149 -38.12 31.18 -10.25
N LYS A 150 -37.22 30.34 -10.78
CA LYS A 150 -37.57 29.27 -11.73
C LYS A 150 -36.81 27.97 -11.42
N GLN A 151 -37.62 26.95 -11.08
CA GLN A 151 -37.50 25.52 -11.37
C GLN A 151 -36.21 25.05 -12.07
N VAL A 152 -35.52 24.10 -11.43
CA VAL A 152 -34.44 23.31 -12.06
C VAL A 152 -35.05 22.02 -12.61
N ASP A 153 -34.92 21.85 -13.92
CA ASP A 153 -35.48 20.74 -14.68
C ASP A 153 -34.66 19.43 -14.59
N ASN A 154 -35.41 18.34 -14.70
CA ASN A 154 -35.10 16.96 -14.37
C ASN A 154 -34.43 16.18 -15.54
N TYR A 155 -33.37 16.72 -16.16
CA TYR A 155 -32.78 16.13 -17.38
C TYR A 155 -31.39 15.49 -17.21
N ALA A 156 -30.72 15.62 -16.06
CA ALA A 156 -29.36 15.11 -15.88
C ALA A 156 -29.26 13.57 -15.80
N TRP A 157 -30.25 12.89 -15.22
CA TRP A 157 -30.22 11.42 -15.07
C TRP A 157 -30.46 10.65 -16.36
N ILE A 158 -31.19 11.23 -17.32
CA ILE A 158 -31.50 10.58 -18.60
C ILE A 158 -30.23 10.39 -19.45
N TRP A 159 -29.25 11.29 -19.33
CA TRP A 159 -27.98 11.20 -20.06
C TRP A 159 -27.00 10.19 -19.45
N ILE A 160 -27.07 9.94 -18.14
CA ILE A 160 -26.16 9.01 -17.43
C ILE A 160 -26.56 7.54 -17.70
N VAL A 161 -27.87 7.24 -17.72
CA VAL A 161 -28.35 5.87 -17.95
C VAL A 161 -28.18 5.45 -19.42
N THR A 162 -28.33 6.39 -20.36
CA THR A 162 -28.18 6.12 -21.80
C THR A 162 -26.71 5.93 -22.21
N THR A 163 -25.77 6.64 -21.57
CA THR A 163 -24.33 6.47 -21.82
C THR A 163 -23.77 5.18 -21.22
N LEU A 164 -24.21 4.78 -20.02
CA LEU A 164 -23.81 3.49 -19.44
C LEU A 164 -24.37 2.29 -20.21
N GLY A 165 -25.60 2.38 -20.71
CA GLY A 165 -26.19 1.36 -21.58
C GLY A 165 -25.44 1.17 -22.91
N ALA A 166 -24.96 2.27 -23.51
CA ALA A 166 -24.19 2.21 -24.76
C ALA A 166 -22.82 1.55 -24.59
N ILE A 167 -22.18 1.75 -23.43
CA ILE A 167 -20.89 1.11 -23.10
C ILE A 167 -21.07 -0.41 -22.96
N CYS A 168 -22.09 -0.86 -22.24
CA CYS A 168 -22.37 -2.29 -22.08
C CYS A 168 -22.70 -3.00 -23.41
N ILE A 169 -23.45 -2.36 -24.31
CA ILE A 169 -23.80 -2.93 -25.63
C ILE A 169 -22.56 -3.03 -26.54
N SER A 170 -21.59 -2.10 -26.40
CA SER A 170 -20.36 -2.10 -27.20
C SER A 170 -19.34 -3.18 -26.82
N CYS A 171 -19.45 -3.75 -25.60
CA CYS A 171 -18.54 -4.81 -25.12
C CYS A 171 -18.96 -6.23 -25.53
N ILE A 172 -20.24 -6.43 -25.87
CA ILE A 172 -20.81 -7.75 -26.22
C ILE A 172 -20.13 -8.37 -27.47
N PRO A 173 -19.86 -7.63 -28.57
CA PRO A 173 -19.20 -8.20 -29.75
C PRO A 173 -17.75 -8.64 -29.48
N VAL A 174 -17.04 -7.94 -28.58
CA VAL A 174 -15.64 -8.24 -28.23
C VAL A 174 -15.56 -9.52 -27.39
N CYS A 175 -16.48 -9.71 -26.44
CA CYS A 175 -16.57 -10.94 -25.66
C CYS A 175 -16.96 -12.14 -26.52
N LEU A 176 -17.90 -11.98 -27.47
CA LEU A 176 -18.28 -13.05 -28.41
C LEU A 176 -17.14 -13.41 -29.37
N TRP A 177 -16.33 -12.44 -29.80
CA TRP A 177 -15.14 -12.68 -30.62
C TRP A 177 -14.07 -13.50 -29.87
N PHE A 178 -13.82 -13.19 -28.60
CA PHE A 178 -12.90 -13.96 -27.76
C PHE A 178 -13.39 -15.39 -27.51
N ILE A 179 -14.70 -15.59 -27.28
CA ILE A 179 -15.27 -16.93 -27.08
C ILE A 179 -15.22 -17.75 -28.37
N TYR A 180 -15.51 -17.15 -29.54
CA TYR A 180 -15.43 -17.81 -30.84
C TYR A 180 -13.99 -18.22 -31.21
N HIS A 181 -12.99 -17.38 -30.93
CA HIS A 181 -11.59 -17.72 -31.19
C HIS A 181 -11.04 -18.76 -30.20
N ARG A 182 -11.50 -18.78 -28.94
CA ARG A 182 -11.12 -19.81 -27.98
C ARG A 182 -11.68 -21.19 -28.35
N SER A 183 -12.90 -21.26 -28.88
CA SER A 183 -13.50 -22.54 -29.29
C SER A 183 -12.88 -23.11 -30.57
N LYS A 184 -12.34 -22.25 -31.46
CA LYS A 184 -11.65 -22.68 -32.68
C LYS A 184 -10.26 -23.27 -32.37
N ALA A 185 -9.53 -22.71 -31.40
CA ALA A 185 -8.24 -23.24 -30.95
C ALA A 185 -8.33 -24.64 -30.31
N THR A 186 -9.49 -25.00 -29.74
CA THR A 186 -9.72 -26.35 -29.17
C THR A 186 -10.15 -27.40 -30.19
N ALA A 187 -10.51 -27.02 -31.43
CA ALA A 187 -10.94 -27.95 -32.48
C ALA A 187 -9.80 -28.36 -33.44
N GLU A 188 -8.70 -27.62 -33.47
CA GLU A 188 -7.56 -27.87 -34.39
C GLU A 188 -6.44 -28.73 -33.77
N ASN A 189 -6.45 -29.00 -32.46
CA ASN A 189 -5.48 -29.89 -31.79
C ASN A 189 -5.95 -31.36 -31.66
N GLY A 190 -7.06 -31.71 -32.32
CA GLY A 190 -7.71 -33.02 -32.22
C GLY A 190 -7.57 -33.90 -33.47
N SER A 191 -6.49 -33.79 -34.26
CA SER A 191 -6.20 -34.75 -35.33
C SER A 191 -4.79 -34.60 -35.91
N LEU A 192 -3.76 -35.15 -35.27
CA LEU A 192 -2.64 -35.81 -35.96
C LEU A 192 -1.66 -36.45 -34.96
N LEU A 193 -1.24 -37.68 -35.30
CA LEU A 193 -0.14 -38.48 -34.75
C LEU A 193 -0.46 -39.43 -33.59
N THR A 194 -1.00 -40.58 -33.99
CA THR A 194 -0.74 -41.91 -33.41
C THR A 194 0.60 -42.45 -33.92
N GLU A 195 1.45 -42.94 -33.01
CA GLU A 195 2.30 -44.17 -33.04
C GLU A 195 3.39 -44.01 -31.94
N GLU A 196 3.31 -44.74 -30.80
CA GLU A 196 4.01 -46.02 -30.49
C GLU A 196 5.53 -45.81 -30.24
N ILE A 197 6.25 -46.21 -29.17
CA ILE A 197 6.24 -47.36 -28.23
C ILE A 197 7.15 -47.07 -26.99
N THR A 198 6.84 -47.71 -25.84
CA THR A 198 7.67 -48.02 -24.61
C THR A 198 8.21 -46.86 -23.76
N GLY A 199 8.22 -46.87 -22.43
CA GLY A 199 7.95 -47.89 -21.41
C GLY A 199 8.53 -47.38 -20.07
N THR A 200 8.08 -47.98 -18.96
CA THR A 200 8.52 -47.80 -17.56
C THR A 200 7.99 -46.59 -16.77
N GLY A 201 7.14 -46.87 -15.76
CA GLY A 201 7.11 -46.06 -14.53
C GLY A 201 8.29 -46.47 -13.61
N PRO A 202 8.56 -45.82 -12.45
CA PRO A 202 7.55 -45.62 -11.40
C PRO A 202 7.77 -44.41 -10.42
N SER A 203 6.81 -44.21 -9.50
CA SER A 203 6.86 -43.64 -8.12
C SER A 203 7.67 -42.39 -7.69
N LEU A 204 7.00 -41.60 -6.81
CA LEU A 204 7.48 -40.97 -5.55
C LEU A 204 8.36 -39.70 -5.62
N LEU A 205 7.83 -38.54 -5.21
CA LEU A 205 8.08 -37.87 -3.91
C LEU A 205 7.51 -36.43 -3.83
N ASN A 206 7.32 -36.01 -2.57
CA ASN A 206 6.88 -34.73 -2.02
C ASN A 206 7.58 -33.47 -2.56
N GLY A 207 7.00 -32.31 -2.23
CA GLY A 207 7.79 -31.14 -1.81
C GLY A 207 7.41 -29.84 -2.48
N ASP A 208 7.40 -28.79 -1.66
CA ASP A 208 7.25 -27.38 -1.99
C ASP A 208 8.13 -26.92 -3.17
N ASP A 209 7.70 -25.86 -3.87
CA ASP A 209 8.55 -24.72 -4.25
C ASP A 209 7.70 -23.61 -4.87
N ILE A 210 7.68 -22.44 -4.22
CA ILE A 210 7.44 -21.16 -4.90
C ILE A 210 8.80 -20.76 -5.46
N GLU A 211 8.93 -20.94 -6.75
CA GLU A 211 10.10 -20.67 -7.56
C GLU A 211 10.52 -19.20 -7.42
N LEU A 212 11.76 -19.01 -6.97
CA LEU A 212 12.55 -17.82 -7.22
C LEU A 212 12.56 -17.55 -8.73
N LEU A 213 12.22 -16.33 -9.13
CA LEU A 213 12.60 -15.89 -10.47
C LEU A 213 14.02 -15.32 -10.43
N PRO A 214 14.95 -15.89 -11.24
CA PRO A 214 16.31 -15.42 -11.36
C PRO A 214 16.32 -14.16 -12.25
N GLN A 215 17.13 -13.16 -11.89
CA GLN A 215 17.56 -12.18 -12.87
C GLN A 215 18.87 -12.66 -13.47
N GLU A 216 18.75 -13.08 -14.73
CA GLU A 216 19.82 -13.29 -15.68
C GLU A 216 20.71 -12.05 -15.75
N HIS A 217 22.01 -12.24 -15.56
CA HIS A 217 23.05 -11.59 -16.35
C HIS A 217 24.30 -12.47 -16.32
N ASP A 218 24.20 -13.65 -16.94
CA ASP A 218 25.37 -14.33 -17.47
C ASP A 218 25.76 -13.64 -18.78
N LEU A 219 26.72 -12.72 -18.69
CA LEU A 219 27.64 -12.46 -19.78
C LEU A 219 28.99 -13.02 -19.33
N LEU A 220 29.22 -14.30 -19.68
CA LEU A 220 30.55 -14.89 -19.73
C LEU A 220 31.45 -14.01 -20.60
N LEU A 221 32.33 -13.25 -19.95
CA LEU A 221 33.58 -12.78 -20.55
C LEU A 221 34.71 -13.58 -19.92
N GLU A 222 34.95 -14.77 -20.47
CA GLU A 222 36.33 -15.27 -20.54
C GLU A 222 37.14 -14.24 -21.31
N HIS A 223 37.96 -13.43 -20.65
CA HIS A 223 39.14 -12.84 -21.27
C HIS A 223 40.20 -12.52 -20.22
N THR A 224 41.23 -13.37 -20.22
CA THR A 224 42.65 -13.00 -20.27
C THR A 224 43.08 -11.64 -19.72
N LEU A 225 44.03 -11.67 -18.79
CA LEU A 225 44.96 -10.58 -18.43
C LEU A 225 45.19 -9.60 -19.60
N PRO A 226 45.00 -8.28 -19.43
CA PRO A 226 45.14 -7.36 -20.55
C PRO A 226 46.62 -7.21 -20.92
N GLY A 227 46.94 -7.73 -22.11
CA GLY A 227 48.07 -7.25 -22.91
C GLY A 227 47.80 -5.84 -23.42
N GLU A 228 48.89 -5.10 -23.57
CA GLU A 228 48.99 -3.72 -24.02
C GLU A 228 48.22 -3.44 -25.32
N ALA A 229 47.33 -2.42 -25.31
CA ALA A 229 47.02 -1.59 -26.47
C ALA A 229 46.37 -0.26 -26.03
N ASP A 230 47.06 0.83 -26.36
CA ASP A 230 46.58 2.20 -26.51
C ASP A 230 45.75 2.87 -25.39
N GLY A 231 46.46 3.58 -24.51
CA GLY A 231 46.24 5.03 -24.50
C GLY A 231 45.45 5.69 -23.36
N GLU A 232 45.08 5.01 -22.28
CA GLU A 232 44.76 5.65 -20.99
C GLU A 232 44.92 4.60 -19.87
N LYS A 233 45.95 4.75 -19.01
CA LYS A 233 46.14 3.83 -17.88
C LYS A 233 44.89 3.88 -16.99
N PRO A 234 44.26 2.75 -16.61
CA PRO A 234 43.22 2.78 -15.59
C PRO A 234 43.78 3.48 -14.36
N SER A 235 43.07 4.49 -13.89
CA SER A 235 43.57 5.30 -12.78
C SER A 235 43.86 4.39 -11.58
N CYS A 236 44.91 4.68 -10.82
CA CYS A 236 45.25 3.89 -9.62
C CYS A 236 44.07 3.71 -8.65
N VAL A 237 43.14 4.68 -8.66
CA VAL A 237 41.86 4.62 -7.93
C VAL A 237 40.99 3.47 -8.45
N HIS A 238 40.86 3.29 -9.76
CA HIS A 238 40.07 2.21 -10.34
C HIS A 238 40.59 0.83 -9.91
N ASN A 239 41.91 0.60 -10.02
CA ASN A 239 42.51 -0.67 -9.59
C ASN A 239 42.36 -0.91 -8.08
N PHE A 240 42.42 0.15 -7.28
CA PHE A 240 42.19 0.07 -5.83
C PHE A 240 40.75 -0.36 -5.50
N TYR A 241 39.78 0.18 -6.22
CA TYR A 241 38.37 -0.17 -6.05
C TYR A 241 38.08 -1.62 -6.46
N ILE A 242 38.62 -2.07 -7.59
CA ILE A 242 38.55 -3.50 -7.99
C ILE A 242 39.22 -4.38 -6.94
N ALA A 243 40.37 -3.99 -6.39
CA ALA A 243 41.01 -4.76 -5.32
C ALA A 243 40.15 -4.86 -4.06
N CYS A 244 39.44 -3.80 -3.68
CA CYS A 244 38.50 -3.82 -2.56
C CYS A 244 37.28 -4.69 -2.84
N GLN A 245 36.76 -4.66 -4.06
CA GLN A 245 35.63 -5.47 -4.51
C GLN A 245 35.96 -6.97 -4.57
N GLU A 246 37.16 -7.33 -5.00
CA GLU A 246 37.61 -8.73 -5.16
C GLU A 246 38.33 -9.29 -3.91
N GLY A 247 38.47 -8.48 -2.85
CA GLY A 247 39.12 -8.94 -1.61
C GLY A 247 40.65 -9.12 -1.71
N MET A 248 41.32 -8.44 -2.65
CA MET A 248 42.76 -8.60 -2.90
C MET A 248 43.62 -7.81 -1.90
N THR A 249 43.71 -8.31 -0.66
CA THR A 249 44.37 -7.63 0.47
C THR A 249 45.85 -7.25 0.23
N SER A 250 46.64 -8.11 -0.41
CA SER A 250 48.04 -7.81 -0.74
C SER A 250 48.17 -6.63 -1.70
N LEU A 251 47.34 -6.61 -2.74
CA LEU A 251 47.30 -5.52 -3.71
C LEU A 251 46.83 -4.21 -3.06
N ILE A 252 45.86 -4.29 -2.14
CA ILE A 252 45.39 -3.11 -1.37
C ILE A 252 46.54 -2.53 -0.54
N GLU A 253 47.29 -3.37 0.19
CA GLU A 253 48.42 -2.90 0.97
C GLU A 253 49.52 -2.26 0.12
N ASP A 254 49.84 -2.87 -1.03
CA ASP A 254 50.85 -2.34 -1.95
C ASP A 254 50.40 -0.99 -2.53
N LEU A 255 49.13 -0.89 -2.95
CA LEU A 255 48.55 0.34 -3.48
C LEU A 255 48.46 1.47 -2.43
N ILE A 256 48.26 1.13 -1.14
CA ILE A 256 48.30 2.11 -0.04
C ILE A 256 49.75 2.57 0.24
N LYS A 257 50.73 1.66 0.21
CA LYS A 257 52.14 1.94 0.51
C LYS A 257 52.83 2.77 -0.59
N ASP A 258 52.48 2.58 -1.87
CA ASP A 258 53.05 3.28 -3.03
C ASP A 258 52.57 4.75 -3.21
N CYS A 259 52.14 5.39 -2.11
CA CYS A 259 51.52 6.72 -2.01
C CYS A 259 52.37 7.92 -2.52
N GLN A 260 53.55 7.71 -3.13
CA GLN A 260 54.28 8.81 -3.81
C GLN A 260 53.76 9.10 -5.22
N ASN A 261 53.13 8.13 -5.92
CA ASN A 261 52.63 8.30 -7.28
C ASN A 261 51.10 8.14 -7.43
N CYS A 262 50.44 7.47 -6.48
CA CYS A 262 49.01 7.24 -6.49
C CYS A 262 48.34 8.11 -5.42
N ARG A 263 47.64 9.18 -5.81
CA ARG A 263 46.77 9.98 -4.93
C ARG A 263 45.49 9.22 -4.53
N VAL A 264 45.57 7.92 -4.25
CA VAL A 264 44.41 7.16 -3.79
C VAL A 264 44.24 7.47 -2.31
N SER A 265 43.38 8.43 -1.99
CA SER A 265 42.91 8.53 -0.62
C SER A 265 42.06 7.29 -0.36
N LYS A 266 42.38 6.53 0.69
CA LYS A 266 41.54 5.45 1.24
C LYS A 266 40.10 5.89 1.56
N ASN A 267 39.86 7.20 1.59
CA ASN A 267 38.56 7.84 1.79
C ASN A 267 38.04 8.55 0.52
N SER A 268 38.73 8.43 -0.63
CA SER A 268 38.26 8.95 -1.91
C SER A 268 37.02 8.16 -2.32
N LEU A 269 35.97 8.87 -2.71
CA LEU A 269 34.75 8.27 -3.24
C LEU A 269 34.92 7.93 -4.73
N ASN A 270 34.27 6.87 -5.22
CA ASN A 270 34.17 6.58 -6.65
C ASN A 270 33.16 7.51 -7.34
N THR A 271 32.90 7.26 -8.63
CA THR A 271 31.92 8.01 -9.43
C THR A 271 30.50 7.96 -8.88
N ASP A 272 30.18 6.90 -8.14
CA ASP A 272 28.85 6.69 -7.54
C ASP A 272 28.77 7.28 -6.12
N GLY A 273 29.85 7.86 -5.59
CA GLY A 273 29.89 8.41 -4.25
C GLY A 273 30.09 7.37 -3.14
N THR A 274 30.46 6.13 -3.49
CA THR A 274 30.77 5.06 -2.52
C THR A 274 32.22 5.13 -2.08
N SER A 275 32.53 4.67 -0.86
CA SER A 275 33.90 4.56 -0.37
C SER A 275 34.46 3.14 -0.57
N PRO A 276 35.80 2.96 -0.55
CA PRO A 276 36.40 1.62 -0.62
C PRO A 276 35.97 0.74 0.56
N LEU A 277 35.81 1.35 1.74
CA LEU A 277 35.31 0.70 2.94
C LEU A 277 33.84 0.26 2.77
N TYR A 278 32.99 1.07 2.12
CA TYR A 278 31.61 0.69 1.81
C TYR A 278 31.58 -0.58 0.94
N ILE A 279 32.37 -0.63 -0.13
CA ILE A 279 32.39 -1.78 -1.05
C ILE A 279 32.89 -3.03 -0.33
N ALA A 280 33.99 -2.95 0.40
CA ALA A 280 34.49 -4.08 1.18
C ALA A 280 33.46 -4.59 2.21
N CYS A 281 32.70 -3.67 2.83
CA CYS A 281 31.62 -4.01 3.74
C CYS A 281 30.41 -4.62 3.03
N GLN A 282 30.10 -4.21 1.81
CA GLN A 282 29.01 -4.78 1.01
C GLN A 282 29.34 -6.21 0.57
N GLU A 283 30.53 -6.41 0.02
CA GLU A 283 30.98 -7.70 -0.54
C GLU A 283 31.37 -8.73 0.54
N GLY A 284 31.52 -8.31 1.80
CA GLY A 284 31.77 -9.24 2.92
C GLY A 284 33.25 -9.62 3.12
N HIS A 285 34.18 -8.84 2.59
CA HIS A 285 35.62 -9.14 2.68
C HIS A 285 36.21 -8.70 4.02
N ASN A 286 36.12 -9.57 5.03
CA ASN A 286 36.57 -9.31 6.40
C ASN A 286 38.01 -8.76 6.49
N GLU A 287 38.97 -9.44 5.85
CA GLU A 287 40.39 -9.08 5.88
C GLU A 287 40.62 -7.72 5.18
N THR A 288 39.91 -7.46 4.10
CA THR A 288 39.96 -6.17 3.39
C THR A 288 39.45 -5.04 4.28
N VAL A 289 38.31 -5.22 4.94
CA VAL A 289 37.79 -4.24 5.90
C VAL A 289 38.80 -3.99 7.01
N GLN A 290 39.43 -5.04 7.54
CA GLN A 290 40.46 -4.93 8.57
C GLN A 290 41.65 -4.10 8.08
N VAL A 291 42.23 -4.44 6.92
CA VAL A 291 43.37 -3.72 6.32
C VAL A 291 43.02 -2.24 6.09
N LEU A 292 41.83 -1.95 5.55
CA LEU A 292 41.38 -0.57 5.31
C LEU A 292 41.26 0.23 6.62
N LEU A 293 40.65 -0.35 7.66
CA LEU A 293 40.47 0.31 8.96
C LEU A 293 41.80 0.49 9.72
N GLU A 294 42.71 -0.50 9.66
CA GLU A 294 44.05 -0.41 10.25
C GLU A 294 44.91 0.65 9.56
N ASN A 295 44.74 0.80 8.25
CA ASN A 295 45.37 1.86 7.48
C ASN A 295 44.61 3.20 7.58
N GLY A 296 43.59 3.31 8.46
CA GLY A 296 42.92 4.56 8.83
C GLY A 296 41.85 5.03 7.84
N ALA A 297 41.13 4.11 7.19
CA ALA A 297 39.88 4.44 6.51
C ALA A 297 38.87 5.00 7.53
N ASP A 298 38.10 6.00 7.12
CA ASP A 298 37.11 6.65 7.98
C ASP A 298 35.84 5.81 8.07
N VAL A 299 35.57 5.29 9.26
CA VAL A 299 34.39 4.47 9.58
C VAL A 299 33.07 5.25 9.50
N HIS A 300 33.13 6.58 9.59
CA HIS A 300 31.99 7.50 9.55
C HIS A 300 31.78 8.12 8.17
N LEU A 301 32.57 7.71 7.18
CA LEU A 301 32.46 8.26 5.83
C LEU A 301 31.11 7.87 5.21
N GLY A 302 30.30 8.88 4.89
CA GLY A 302 28.98 8.67 4.29
C GLY A 302 27.80 8.70 5.26
N GLU A 303 27.99 9.00 6.56
CA GLU A 303 26.89 9.08 7.57
C GLU A 303 25.76 10.10 7.27
N ASN A 304 25.80 10.79 6.12
CA ASN A 304 24.72 11.64 5.61
C ASN A 304 24.39 11.35 4.12
N SER A 305 24.76 10.18 3.62
CA SER A 305 24.50 9.72 2.24
C SER A 305 23.77 8.37 2.26
N GLU A 306 23.49 7.82 1.08
CA GLU A 306 22.94 6.47 0.95
C GLU A 306 23.98 5.36 1.18
N TYR A 307 25.27 5.73 1.23
CA TYR A 307 26.42 4.80 1.23
C TYR A 307 27.14 4.83 2.58
N ILE A 308 26.53 4.17 3.58
CA ILE A 308 27.07 4.08 4.94
C ILE A 308 27.69 2.67 5.12
N PRO A 309 29.02 2.54 5.24
CA PRO A 309 29.70 1.25 5.35
C PRO A 309 29.15 0.34 6.47
N PHE A 310 28.93 0.90 7.66
CA PHE A 310 28.40 0.14 8.79
C PHE A 310 26.96 -0.35 8.56
N TYR A 311 26.14 0.47 7.91
CA TYR A 311 24.76 0.11 7.58
C TYR A 311 24.71 -1.05 6.58
N VAL A 312 25.53 -0.99 5.51
CA VAL A 312 25.53 -2.05 4.48
C VAL A 312 26.04 -3.38 5.04
N ALA A 313 27.05 -3.37 5.93
CA ALA A 313 27.46 -4.59 6.63
C ALA A 313 26.33 -5.21 7.46
N CYS A 314 25.50 -4.38 8.11
CA CYS A 314 24.32 -4.84 8.84
C CYS A 314 23.20 -5.33 7.92
N GLN A 315 23.07 -4.75 6.72
CA GLN A 315 22.08 -5.15 5.71
C GLN A 315 22.43 -6.51 5.10
N GLU A 316 23.69 -6.71 4.73
CA GLU A 316 24.15 -7.92 4.03
C GLU A 316 24.41 -9.11 4.96
N GLY A 317 24.45 -8.90 6.27
CA GLY A 317 24.54 -10.01 7.23
C GLY A 317 25.97 -10.38 7.64
N HIS A 318 26.94 -9.49 7.47
CA HIS A 318 28.36 -9.78 7.71
C HIS A 318 28.74 -9.60 9.19
N ASP A 319 28.43 -10.60 10.03
CA ASP A 319 28.64 -10.57 11.49
C ASP A 319 30.03 -10.10 11.94
N GLU A 320 31.11 -10.63 11.33
CA GLU A 320 32.48 -10.28 11.72
C GLU A 320 32.85 -8.85 11.35
N ILE A 321 32.36 -8.36 10.20
CA ILE A 321 32.51 -6.95 9.79
C ILE A 321 31.80 -6.05 10.80
N VAL A 322 30.56 -6.36 11.17
CA VAL A 322 29.81 -5.55 12.15
C VAL A 322 30.55 -5.49 13.50
N LYS A 323 31.08 -6.61 14.00
CA LYS A 323 31.88 -6.65 15.24
C LYS A 323 33.12 -5.76 15.12
N LEU A 324 33.86 -5.89 14.02
CA LEU A 324 35.07 -5.10 13.77
C LEU A 324 34.78 -3.60 13.71
N MET A 325 33.72 -3.21 12.99
CA MET A 325 33.33 -1.80 12.85
C MET A 325 32.87 -1.18 14.17
N LEU A 326 32.10 -1.92 14.99
CA LEU A 326 31.75 -1.49 16.34
C LEU A 326 33.00 -1.28 17.20
N ALA A 327 33.98 -2.20 17.13
CA ALA A 327 35.25 -2.06 17.85
C ALA A 327 36.08 -0.86 17.38
N LYS A 328 35.90 -0.42 16.13
CA LYS A 328 36.52 0.79 15.56
C LYS A 328 35.69 2.06 15.75
N GLY A 329 34.59 2.00 16.51
CA GLY A 329 33.81 3.17 16.91
C GLY A 329 32.72 3.59 15.91
N ALA A 330 32.27 2.69 15.02
CA ALA A 330 31.14 2.97 14.14
C ALA A 330 29.91 3.46 14.93
N ASN A 331 29.22 4.47 14.41
CA ASN A 331 28.02 5.00 15.07
C ASN A 331 26.86 4.00 14.92
N ILE A 332 26.53 3.34 16.03
CA ILE A 332 25.56 2.25 16.09
C ILE A 332 24.15 2.63 15.62
N ASN A 333 23.81 3.93 15.67
CA ASN A 333 22.51 4.46 15.29
C ASN A 333 22.54 5.26 13.98
N SER A 334 23.69 5.36 13.31
CA SER A 334 23.79 6.08 12.04
C SER A 334 23.07 5.32 10.94
N GLY A 335 21.95 5.89 10.50
CA GLY A 335 21.04 5.29 9.55
C GLY A 335 20.91 6.11 8.27
N LYS A 336 20.11 5.60 7.33
CA LYS A 336 19.79 6.31 6.09
C LYS A 336 18.95 7.57 6.36
N THR A 337 18.84 8.42 5.35
CA THR A 337 18.11 9.70 5.38
C THR A 337 16.61 9.57 5.69
N ASP A 338 16.04 8.39 5.42
CA ASP A 338 14.66 8.03 5.78
C ASP A 338 14.50 7.58 7.24
N GLY A 339 15.59 7.57 8.01
CA GLY A 339 15.63 7.14 9.41
C GLY A 339 15.79 5.63 9.61
N ALA A 340 16.01 4.84 8.56
CA ALA A 340 16.33 3.42 8.71
C ALA A 340 17.68 3.25 9.41
N SER A 341 17.67 2.71 10.64
CA SER A 341 18.87 2.46 11.43
C SER A 341 19.53 1.11 11.08
N PRO A 342 20.80 0.87 11.48
CA PRO A 342 21.45 -0.44 11.35
C PRO A 342 20.64 -1.56 12.03
N LEU A 343 20.03 -1.27 13.19
CA LEU A 343 19.15 -2.21 13.86
C LEU A 343 17.88 -2.48 13.05
N PHE A 344 17.27 -1.45 12.47
CA PHE A 344 16.07 -1.60 11.64
C PHE A 344 16.36 -2.50 10.42
N ILE A 345 17.44 -2.26 9.68
CA ILE A 345 17.74 -3.03 8.48
C ILE A 345 18.12 -4.48 8.82
N ALA A 346 18.89 -4.72 9.89
CA ALA A 346 19.18 -6.08 10.35
C ALA A 346 17.89 -6.83 10.75
N CYS A 347 16.91 -6.15 11.35
CA CYS A 347 15.60 -6.73 11.63
C CYS A 347 14.79 -7.01 10.36
N GLN A 348 14.84 -6.11 9.37
CA GLN A 348 14.15 -6.29 8.09
C GLN A 348 14.71 -7.48 7.31
N GLN A 349 16.03 -7.69 7.34
CA GLN A 349 16.71 -8.76 6.61
C GLN A 349 16.78 -10.09 7.38
N GLY A 350 16.39 -10.12 8.66
CA GLY A 350 16.33 -11.35 9.44
C GLY A 350 17.65 -11.77 10.11
N HIS A 351 18.65 -10.88 10.18
CA HIS A 351 19.98 -11.17 10.70
C HIS A 351 20.02 -11.16 12.24
N ALA A 352 19.49 -12.21 12.87
CA ALA A 352 19.32 -12.28 14.32
C ALA A 352 20.63 -12.13 15.13
N SER A 353 21.76 -12.62 14.61
CA SER A 353 23.07 -12.50 15.24
C SER A 353 23.54 -11.03 15.30
N ILE A 354 23.36 -10.29 14.20
CA ILE A 354 23.62 -8.85 14.12
C ILE A 354 22.66 -8.08 15.02
N VAL A 355 21.37 -8.40 15.03
CA VAL A 355 20.40 -7.78 15.95
C VAL A 355 20.86 -7.93 17.40
N GLN A 356 21.26 -9.15 17.82
CA GLN A 356 21.78 -9.38 19.16
C GLN A 356 23.03 -8.55 19.46
N LEU A 357 23.97 -8.47 18.50
CA LEU A 357 25.20 -7.71 18.63
C LEU A 357 24.92 -6.20 18.78
N LEU A 358 24.05 -5.64 17.95
CA LEU A 358 23.65 -4.24 17.99
C LEU A 358 22.96 -3.89 19.32
N LEU A 359 22.03 -4.72 19.79
CA LEU A 359 21.36 -4.50 21.07
C LEU A 359 22.35 -4.56 22.26
N ASN A 360 23.29 -5.50 22.25
CA ASN A 360 24.32 -5.61 23.29
C ASN A 360 25.26 -4.39 23.34
N ASN A 361 25.41 -3.67 22.22
CA ASN A 361 26.22 -2.45 22.13
C ASN A 361 25.40 -1.16 22.27
N GLY A 362 24.13 -1.25 22.70
CA GLY A 362 23.32 -0.08 23.03
C GLY A 362 22.60 0.58 21.85
N ALA A 363 22.30 -0.18 20.79
CA ALA A 363 21.47 0.32 19.69
C ALA A 363 20.10 0.79 20.20
N ALA A 364 19.60 1.91 19.66
CA ALA A 364 18.32 2.47 20.04
C ALA A 364 17.16 1.58 19.54
N VAL A 365 16.61 0.76 20.45
CA VAL A 365 15.63 -0.31 20.14
C VAL A 365 14.36 0.19 19.42
N ASN A 366 13.93 1.43 19.70
CA ASN A 366 12.71 2.02 19.17
C ASN A 366 12.96 3.07 18.05
N LEU A 367 14.19 3.19 17.55
CA LEU A 367 14.50 4.14 16.48
C LEU A 367 13.79 3.74 15.18
N SER A 368 12.82 4.54 14.76
CA SER A 368 11.88 4.22 13.70
C SER A 368 12.25 4.86 12.37
N ARG A 369 12.14 4.09 11.28
CA ARG A 369 12.14 4.61 9.90
C ARG A 369 10.86 5.42 9.64
N GLU A 370 11.00 6.56 8.98
CA GLU A 370 9.91 7.50 8.65
C GLU A 370 9.04 7.90 9.86
N GLY A 371 9.64 7.90 11.06
CA GLY A 371 8.97 8.26 12.31
C GLY A 371 7.93 7.27 12.82
N SER A 372 7.79 6.08 12.21
CA SER A 372 6.71 5.16 12.63
C SER A 372 6.94 3.66 12.37
N PHE A 373 7.89 3.27 11.53
CA PHE A 373 8.27 1.87 11.33
C PHE A 373 9.41 1.48 12.28
N THR A 374 9.10 0.78 13.37
CA THR A 374 10.11 0.32 14.35
C THR A 374 10.76 -1.01 13.93
N PRO A 375 11.95 -1.34 14.48
CA PRO A 375 12.55 -2.67 14.33
C PRO A 375 11.61 -3.80 14.76
N LEU A 376 10.83 -3.58 15.84
CA LEU A 376 9.84 -4.57 16.30
C LEU A 376 8.71 -4.76 15.29
N TYR A 377 8.18 -3.67 14.73
CA TYR A 377 7.12 -3.73 13.74
C TYR A 377 7.54 -4.56 12.51
N ILE A 378 8.73 -4.29 11.95
CA ILE A 378 9.19 -4.99 10.74
C ILE A 378 9.50 -6.47 11.04
N ALA A 379 10.08 -6.78 12.20
CA ALA A 379 10.29 -8.17 12.64
C ALA A 379 8.98 -8.95 12.82
N CYS A 380 7.93 -8.30 13.34
CA CYS A 380 6.60 -8.89 13.46
C CYS A 380 5.93 -9.10 12.09
N GLN A 381 6.16 -8.19 11.13
CA GLN A 381 5.64 -8.30 9.77
C GLN A 381 6.25 -9.49 9.01
N HIS A 382 7.54 -9.77 9.21
CA HIS A 382 8.24 -10.89 8.56
C HIS A 382 8.22 -12.20 9.35
N GLY A 383 7.76 -12.19 10.60
CA GLY A 383 7.63 -13.40 11.41
C GLY A 383 8.93 -13.88 12.05
N PHE A 384 9.92 -13.00 12.23
CA PHE A 384 11.21 -13.38 12.81
C PHE A 384 11.14 -13.52 14.33
N GLU A 385 10.65 -14.68 14.79
CA GLU A 385 10.42 -14.99 16.22
C GLU A 385 11.61 -14.67 17.12
N LYS A 386 12.82 -15.10 16.73
CA LYS A 386 14.04 -14.85 17.50
C LYS A 386 14.35 -13.34 17.61
N ILE A 387 14.20 -12.59 16.52
CA ILE A 387 14.44 -11.14 16.51
C ILE A 387 13.40 -10.43 17.37
N VAL A 388 12.12 -10.81 17.29
CA VAL A 388 11.08 -10.27 18.17
C VAL A 388 11.43 -10.52 19.63
N GLN A 389 11.85 -11.74 19.99
CA GLN A 389 12.25 -12.05 21.36
C GLN A 389 13.41 -11.16 21.84
N LEU A 390 14.42 -10.94 21.00
CA LEU A 390 15.57 -10.08 21.30
C LEU A 390 15.14 -8.62 21.53
N LEU A 391 14.35 -8.07 20.61
CA LEU A 391 13.86 -6.69 20.68
C LEU A 391 12.99 -6.46 21.91
N LEU A 392 12.06 -7.38 22.19
CA LEU A 392 11.22 -7.31 23.38
C LEU A 392 12.04 -7.43 24.66
N SER A 393 13.10 -8.25 24.68
CA SER A 393 14.00 -8.35 25.84
C SER A 393 14.83 -7.08 26.05
N ALA A 394 15.12 -6.35 24.97
CA ALA A 394 15.79 -5.05 25.00
C ALA A 394 14.85 -3.85 25.25
N GLY A 395 13.56 -4.09 25.53
CA GLY A 395 12.61 -3.02 25.88
C GLY A 395 11.95 -2.33 24.67
N ALA A 396 11.81 -3.02 23.55
CA ALA A 396 11.02 -2.52 22.42
C ALA A 396 9.57 -2.22 22.83
N ASP A 397 9.04 -1.08 22.38
CA ASP A 397 7.66 -0.68 22.63
C ASP A 397 6.71 -1.36 21.63
N VAL A 398 5.77 -2.14 22.16
CA VAL A 398 4.79 -2.90 21.37
C VAL A 398 3.67 -2.03 20.78
N ASN A 399 3.56 -0.78 21.20
CA ASN A 399 2.47 0.14 20.83
C ASN A 399 2.90 1.25 19.87
N ILE A 400 4.09 1.15 19.25
CA ILE A 400 4.51 2.05 18.17
C ILE A 400 4.14 1.42 16.82
N TYR A 401 3.49 2.20 15.96
CA TYR A 401 2.98 1.76 14.67
C TYR A 401 2.94 2.88 13.62
N PRO A 402 2.89 2.53 12.31
CA PRO A 402 2.73 3.47 11.21
C PRO A 402 1.44 4.29 11.26
N ASN A 403 1.39 5.36 10.45
CA ASN A 403 0.19 6.20 10.26
C ASN A 403 -1.06 5.42 9.83
N THR A 404 -0.90 4.20 9.30
CA THR A 404 -2.00 3.28 8.99
C THR A 404 -2.66 2.67 10.22
N LYS A 405 -2.09 2.86 11.42
CA LYS A 405 -2.48 2.23 12.68
C LYS A 405 -2.45 0.70 12.64
N MET A 406 -1.61 0.11 11.80
CA MET A 406 -1.37 -1.33 11.87
C MET A 406 -0.39 -1.59 13.02
N SER A 407 -0.84 -2.16 14.13
CA SER A 407 0.06 -2.50 15.25
C SER A 407 0.99 -3.68 14.90
N PRO A 408 2.12 -3.87 15.63
CA PRO A 408 2.91 -5.08 15.54
C PRO A 408 2.07 -6.35 15.75
N LEU A 409 1.09 -6.31 16.67
CA LEU A 409 0.15 -7.40 16.91
C LEU A 409 -0.74 -7.66 15.69
N PHE A 410 -1.26 -6.62 15.05
CA PHE A 410 -2.04 -6.75 13.81
C PHE A 410 -1.24 -7.48 12.72
N LYS A 411 0.04 -7.11 12.52
CA LYS A 411 0.92 -7.77 11.54
C LYS A 411 1.21 -9.22 11.90
N ALA A 412 1.53 -9.50 13.17
CA ALA A 412 1.78 -10.85 13.64
C ALA A 412 0.56 -11.77 13.44
N CYS A 413 -0.63 -11.28 13.80
CA CYS A 413 -1.88 -12.02 13.63
C CYS A 413 -2.27 -12.20 12.16
N GLY A 414 -1.99 -11.22 11.29
CA GLY A 414 -2.21 -11.37 9.85
C GLY A 414 -1.26 -12.37 9.19
N GLY A 415 -0.02 -12.48 9.67
CA GLY A 415 0.95 -13.49 9.22
C GLY A 415 0.77 -14.88 9.86
N GLY A 416 -0.11 -15.02 10.86
CA GLY A 416 -0.31 -16.28 11.57
C GLY A 416 0.80 -16.63 12.55
N PHE A 417 1.64 -15.66 12.94
CA PHE A 417 2.80 -15.87 13.80
C PHE A 417 2.39 -15.95 15.28
N GLU A 418 1.78 -17.07 15.66
CA GLU A 418 1.14 -17.28 16.97
C GLU A 418 2.04 -16.98 18.18
N LYS A 419 3.32 -17.36 18.10
CA LYS A 419 4.27 -17.14 19.20
C LYS A 419 4.65 -15.68 19.33
N ILE A 420 4.78 -14.97 18.19
CA ILE A 420 5.00 -13.52 18.17
C ILE A 420 3.78 -12.82 18.75
N ALA A 421 2.57 -13.17 18.29
CA ALA A 421 1.33 -12.62 18.83
C ALA A 421 1.23 -12.83 20.34
N LYS A 422 1.58 -14.03 20.83
CA LYS A 422 1.61 -14.37 22.26
C LYS A 422 2.59 -13.48 23.02
N MET A 423 3.83 -13.35 22.55
CA MET A 423 4.84 -12.48 23.17
C MET A 423 4.36 -11.03 23.23
N LEU A 424 3.77 -10.50 22.15
CA LEU A 424 3.26 -9.12 22.12
C LEU A 424 2.13 -8.89 23.13
N LEU A 425 1.18 -9.82 23.24
CA LEU A 425 0.08 -9.77 24.21
C LEU A 425 0.60 -9.85 25.65
N GLU A 426 1.61 -10.68 25.92
CA GLU A 426 2.28 -10.76 27.22
C GLU A 426 3.01 -9.47 27.60
N ARG A 427 3.39 -8.65 26.61
CA ARG A 427 4.00 -7.33 26.79
C ARG A 427 2.99 -6.17 26.71
N GLY A 428 1.70 -6.46 26.77
CA GLY A 428 0.65 -5.45 26.89
C GLY A 428 0.23 -4.79 25.58
N ALA A 429 0.40 -5.45 24.43
CA ALA A 429 -0.21 -5.02 23.18
C ALA A 429 -1.75 -5.02 23.32
N ASP A 430 -2.40 -3.95 22.87
CA ASP A 430 -3.86 -3.85 22.89
C ASP A 430 -4.49 -4.82 21.87
N VAL A 431 -5.19 -5.82 22.42
CA VAL A 431 -5.85 -6.90 21.67
C VAL A 431 -6.96 -6.41 20.74
N ASN A 432 -7.54 -5.24 21.00
CA ASN A 432 -8.65 -4.65 20.24
C ASN A 432 -8.24 -3.41 19.43
N PHE A 433 -6.94 -3.10 19.34
CA PHE A 433 -6.48 -1.91 18.61
C PHE A 433 -6.71 -2.03 17.10
N CYS A 434 -7.56 -1.16 16.55
CA CYS A 434 -7.93 -1.19 15.14
C CYS A 434 -7.03 -0.34 14.24
N GLU A 435 -6.75 -0.85 13.03
CA GLU A 435 -6.17 -0.06 11.95
C GLU A 435 -7.15 0.99 11.40
N ASN A 436 -6.68 1.87 10.51
CA ASN A 436 -7.46 3.02 10.03
C ASN A 436 -8.83 2.67 9.43
N SER A 437 -8.99 1.50 8.82
CA SER A 437 -10.27 1.02 8.24
C SER A 437 -11.16 0.31 9.27
N GLY A 438 -10.73 0.22 10.53
CA GLY A 438 -11.44 -0.40 11.64
C GLY A 438 -11.08 -1.87 11.88
N GLY A 439 -10.14 -2.46 11.13
CA GLY A 439 -9.76 -3.86 11.30
C GLY A 439 -8.99 -4.10 12.59
N SER A 440 -9.47 -4.99 13.44
CA SER A 440 -8.77 -5.45 14.64
C SER A 440 -7.76 -6.58 14.34
N PRO A 441 -6.86 -6.94 15.27
CA PRO A 441 -6.01 -8.13 15.14
C PRO A 441 -6.83 -9.41 14.95
N LEU A 442 -8.00 -9.50 15.60
CA LEU A 442 -8.93 -10.62 15.41
C LEU A 442 -9.50 -10.64 14.00
N PHE A 443 -9.90 -9.48 13.47
CA PHE A 443 -10.42 -9.38 12.10
C PHE A 443 -9.42 -9.94 11.08
N ILE A 444 -8.15 -9.52 11.13
CA ILE A 444 -7.15 -9.95 10.14
C ILE A 444 -6.76 -11.43 10.33
N ALA A 445 -6.70 -11.94 11.56
CA ALA A 445 -6.51 -13.37 11.82
C ALA A 445 -7.67 -14.20 11.23
N CYS A 446 -8.91 -13.72 11.39
CA CYS A 446 -10.10 -14.37 10.84
C CYS A 446 -10.18 -14.28 9.31
N GLN A 447 -9.73 -13.17 8.73
CA GLN A 447 -9.67 -13.00 7.28
C GLN A 447 -8.72 -14.01 6.63
N ASN A 448 -7.59 -14.27 7.29
CA ASN A 448 -6.54 -15.16 6.78
C ASN A 448 -6.66 -16.62 7.27
N GLY A 449 -7.60 -16.92 8.18
CA GLY A 449 -7.87 -18.29 8.65
C GLY A 449 -6.87 -18.81 9.68
N HIS A 450 -6.23 -17.92 10.44
CA HIS A 450 -5.20 -18.28 11.41
C HIS A 450 -5.81 -18.71 12.75
N ASP A 451 -6.39 -19.91 12.79
CA ASP A 451 -7.19 -20.44 13.92
C ASP A 451 -6.50 -20.30 15.28
N ILE A 452 -5.19 -20.56 15.37
CA ILE A 452 -4.46 -20.48 16.64
C ILE A 452 -4.33 -19.03 17.12
N CYS A 453 -4.10 -18.08 16.20
CA CYS A 453 -4.13 -16.66 16.53
C CYS A 453 -5.53 -16.22 16.96
N VAL A 454 -6.58 -16.71 16.30
CA VAL A 454 -7.98 -16.42 16.66
C VAL A 454 -8.27 -16.90 18.08
N GLN A 455 -7.94 -18.15 18.42
CA GLN A 455 -8.12 -18.68 19.78
C GLN A 455 -7.32 -17.90 20.82
N LEU A 456 -6.06 -17.58 20.51
CA LEU A 456 -5.21 -16.78 21.39
C LEU A 456 -5.82 -15.40 21.67
N LEU A 457 -6.23 -14.67 20.64
CA LEU A 457 -6.82 -13.34 20.77
C LEU A 457 -8.12 -13.38 21.59
N LEU A 458 -9.00 -14.34 21.33
CA LEU A 458 -10.25 -14.52 22.09
C LEU A 458 -9.95 -14.84 23.56
N SER A 459 -8.97 -15.70 23.84
CA SER A 459 -8.51 -16.00 25.22
C SER A 459 -7.94 -14.80 25.96
N LYS A 460 -7.51 -13.75 25.22
CA LYS A 460 -6.98 -12.49 25.75
C LYS A 460 -8.00 -11.36 25.73
N GLY A 461 -9.28 -11.64 25.48
CA GLY A 461 -10.36 -10.65 25.57
C GLY A 461 -10.58 -9.84 24.29
N ALA A 462 -10.21 -10.37 23.13
CA ALA A 462 -10.62 -9.78 21.85
C ALA A 462 -12.15 -9.75 21.75
N ASN A 463 -12.70 -8.60 21.32
CA ASN A 463 -14.13 -8.48 21.06
C ASN A 463 -14.47 -9.22 19.74
N VAL A 464 -15.13 -10.37 19.89
CA VAL A 464 -15.53 -11.26 18.79
C VAL A 464 -16.41 -10.59 17.73
N ASN A 465 -17.13 -9.52 18.10
CA ASN A 465 -18.06 -8.78 17.25
C ASN A 465 -17.53 -7.40 16.83
N LEU A 466 -16.22 -7.14 16.98
CA LEU A 466 -15.62 -5.86 16.60
C LEU A 466 -15.49 -5.75 15.08
N CYS A 467 -16.36 -4.97 14.46
CA CYS A 467 -16.44 -4.80 13.01
C CYS A 467 -15.54 -3.66 12.48
N LYS A 468 -15.23 -3.75 11.19
CA LYS A 468 -14.71 -2.64 10.38
C LYS A 468 -15.76 -1.54 10.19
N ARG A 469 -15.35 -0.45 9.53
CA ARG A 469 -16.23 0.70 9.21
C ARG A 469 -17.39 0.36 8.26
N ASP A 470 -17.27 -0.69 7.46
CA ASP A 470 -18.32 -1.25 6.59
C ASP A 470 -19.24 -2.25 7.33
N GLU A 471 -19.16 -2.29 8.67
CA GLU A 471 -19.85 -3.23 9.55
C GLU A 471 -19.48 -4.71 9.30
N ALA A 472 -18.48 -4.99 8.45
CA ALA A 472 -17.97 -6.34 8.26
C ALA A 472 -17.23 -6.81 9.52
N GLY A 473 -17.80 -7.81 10.19
CA GLY A 473 -17.24 -8.42 11.39
C GLY A 473 -16.29 -9.60 11.12
N PRO A 474 -15.59 -10.10 12.16
CA PRO A 474 -14.70 -11.26 12.07
C PRO A 474 -15.40 -12.52 11.54
N LEU A 475 -16.66 -12.77 11.94
CA LEU A 475 -17.44 -13.92 11.45
C LEU A 475 -17.72 -13.80 9.95
N PHE A 476 -18.16 -12.62 9.50
CA PHE A 476 -18.48 -12.38 8.11
C PHE A 476 -17.26 -12.61 7.20
N VAL A 477 -16.09 -12.06 7.57
CA VAL A 477 -14.88 -12.23 6.76
C VAL A 477 -14.37 -13.67 6.76
N ALA A 478 -14.50 -14.41 7.87
CA ALA A 478 -14.16 -15.84 7.94
C ALA A 478 -15.06 -16.68 7.02
N CYS A 479 -16.38 -16.42 7.01
CA CYS A 479 -17.33 -17.07 6.09
C CYS A 479 -16.98 -16.77 4.62
N GLN A 480 -16.70 -15.50 4.31
CA GLN A 480 -16.42 -15.07 2.93
C GLN A 480 -15.17 -15.73 2.35
N ASN A 481 -14.15 -15.97 3.17
CA ASN A 481 -12.88 -16.61 2.81
C ASN A 481 -12.85 -18.13 3.07
N ARG A 482 -13.99 -18.70 3.46
CA ARG A 482 -14.21 -20.15 3.61
C ARG A 482 -13.43 -20.82 4.75
N HIS A 483 -13.12 -20.07 5.82
CA HIS A 483 -12.36 -20.57 6.97
C HIS A 483 -13.26 -21.29 7.97
N LYS A 484 -13.64 -22.54 7.65
CA LYS A 484 -14.59 -23.37 8.41
C LYS A 484 -14.27 -23.43 9.92
N SER A 485 -13.03 -23.78 10.26
CA SER A 485 -12.57 -23.90 11.64
C SER A 485 -12.66 -22.56 12.39
N THR A 486 -12.24 -21.47 11.76
CA THR A 486 -12.36 -20.11 12.31
C THR A 486 -13.83 -19.75 12.57
N VAL A 487 -14.73 -20.03 11.64
CA VAL A 487 -16.18 -19.80 11.81
C VAL A 487 -16.71 -20.53 13.04
N GLN A 488 -16.34 -21.80 13.21
CA GLN A 488 -16.73 -22.60 14.37
C GLN A 488 -16.19 -22.01 15.69
N ILE A 489 -14.91 -21.62 15.72
CA ILE A 489 -14.28 -20.99 16.89
C ILE A 489 -15.00 -19.69 17.26
N LEU A 490 -15.32 -18.85 16.28
CA LEU A 490 -15.99 -17.56 16.50
C LEU A 490 -17.40 -17.76 17.09
N LEU A 491 -18.20 -18.66 16.52
CA LEU A 491 -19.56 -18.94 17.03
C LEU A 491 -19.52 -19.51 18.46
N GLN A 492 -18.59 -20.42 18.74
CA GLN A 492 -18.38 -20.95 20.10
C GLN A 492 -18.00 -19.86 21.12
N ASN A 493 -17.43 -18.75 20.67
CA ASN A 493 -17.04 -17.61 21.50
C ASN A 493 -18.04 -16.43 21.41
N GLY A 494 -19.27 -16.67 20.96
CA GLY A 494 -20.35 -15.67 21.02
C GLY A 494 -20.37 -14.68 19.86
N ALA A 495 -19.81 -15.03 18.70
CA ALA A 495 -20.00 -14.27 17.48
C ALA A 495 -21.49 -14.19 17.10
N ASN A 496 -21.96 -13.00 16.73
CA ASN A 496 -23.33 -12.81 16.28
C ASN A 496 -23.51 -13.36 14.85
N ALA A 497 -24.11 -14.55 14.74
CA ALA A 497 -24.43 -15.20 13.46
C ALA A 497 -25.36 -14.37 12.55
N ASN A 498 -26.06 -13.39 13.12
CA ASN A 498 -27.03 -12.53 12.44
C ASN A 498 -26.56 -11.08 12.27
N ALA A 499 -25.27 -10.82 12.47
CA ALA A 499 -24.69 -9.51 12.20
C ALA A 499 -24.86 -9.15 10.71
N LEU A 500 -25.22 -7.90 10.47
CA LEU A 500 -25.37 -7.34 9.14
C LEU A 500 -24.18 -6.46 8.81
N THR A 501 -23.80 -6.44 7.53
CA THR A 501 -22.91 -5.42 6.98
C THR A 501 -23.68 -4.13 6.71
N ASP A 502 -22.96 -3.07 6.33
CA ASP A 502 -23.51 -1.79 5.86
C ASP A 502 -24.54 -1.94 4.71
N THR A 503 -24.30 -2.93 3.86
CA THR A 503 -25.13 -3.35 2.73
C THR A 503 -26.30 -4.22 3.15
N LYS A 504 -26.53 -4.44 4.45
CA LYS A 504 -27.52 -5.35 5.03
C LYS A 504 -27.32 -6.81 4.63
N LEU A 505 -26.08 -7.22 4.33
CA LEU A 505 -25.76 -8.60 4.00
C LEU A 505 -25.42 -9.39 5.26
N ASN A 506 -26.01 -10.58 5.40
CA ASN A 506 -25.71 -11.51 6.48
C ASN A 506 -24.73 -12.60 5.99
N SER A 507 -23.87 -13.10 6.88
CA SER A 507 -22.95 -14.23 6.63
C SER A 507 -23.64 -15.48 6.06
N LEU A 508 -24.86 -15.81 6.52
CA LEU A 508 -25.62 -16.96 6.01
C LEU A 508 -26.02 -16.75 4.54
N VAL A 509 -26.61 -15.59 4.23
CA VAL A 509 -27.02 -15.23 2.86
C VAL A 509 -25.81 -15.30 1.90
N ALA A 510 -24.69 -14.70 2.30
CA ALA A 510 -23.46 -14.74 1.51
C ALA A 510 -22.93 -16.18 1.28
N SER A 511 -23.01 -17.03 2.30
CA SER A 511 -22.57 -18.43 2.23
C SER A 511 -23.50 -19.29 1.36
N CYS A 512 -24.80 -19.05 1.40
CA CYS A 512 -25.79 -19.69 0.53
C CYS A 512 -25.62 -19.27 -0.93
N ALA A 513 -25.37 -17.99 -1.20
CA ALA A 513 -25.11 -17.49 -2.56
C ALA A 513 -23.82 -18.07 -3.17
N LYS A 514 -22.81 -18.38 -2.34
CA LYS A 514 -21.53 -18.97 -2.77
C LYS A 514 -21.51 -20.49 -2.82
N GLY A 515 -22.52 -21.17 -2.28
CA GLY A 515 -22.58 -22.63 -2.26
C GLY A 515 -21.59 -23.28 -1.29
N VAL A 516 -21.41 -22.73 -0.08
CA VAL A 516 -20.45 -23.27 0.91
C VAL A 516 -21.18 -24.09 1.97
N ASP A 517 -21.50 -25.35 1.65
CA ASP A 517 -22.32 -26.26 2.47
C ASP A 517 -21.86 -26.35 3.93
N ASP A 518 -20.57 -26.57 4.14
CA ASP A 518 -19.99 -26.72 5.48
C ASP A 518 -20.19 -25.50 6.37
N ILE A 519 -20.06 -24.29 5.81
CA ILE A 519 -20.22 -23.03 6.55
C ILE A 519 -21.69 -22.73 6.76
N VAL A 520 -22.56 -23.01 5.78
CA VAL A 520 -24.01 -22.89 5.95
C VAL A 520 -24.47 -23.77 7.11
N LYS A 521 -24.02 -25.03 7.16
CA LYS A 521 -24.34 -25.94 8.25
C LYS A 521 -23.90 -25.36 9.60
N ILE A 522 -22.65 -24.94 9.71
CA ILE A 522 -22.10 -24.39 10.97
C ILE A 522 -22.84 -23.12 11.39
N LEU A 523 -23.19 -22.23 10.45
CA LEU A 523 -23.94 -21.00 10.76
C LEU A 523 -25.34 -21.31 11.27
N LEU A 524 -26.06 -22.24 10.64
CA LEU A 524 -27.40 -22.67 11.08
C LEU A 524 -27.35 -23.33 12.46
N GLU A 525 -26.37 -24.22 12.69
CA GLU A 525 -26.12 -24.81 14.02
C GLU A 525 -25.71 -23.75 15.06
N GLY A 526 -25.08 -22.66 14.62
CA GLY A 526 -24.69 -21.50 15.41
C GLY A 526 -25.79 -20.44 15.60
N GLY A 527 -27.03 -20.72 15.20
CA GLY A 527 -28.18 -19.83 15.41
C GLY A 527 -28.36 -18.73 14.36
N ALA A 528 -27.82 -18.89 13.15
CA ALA A 528 -28.14 -18.03 12.03
C ALA A 528 -29.63 -18.18 11.65
N ASP A 529 -30.30 -17.05 11.40
CA ASP A 529 -31.68 -17.01 10.98
C ASP A 529 -31.81 -17.49 9.53
N ALA A 530 -32.43 -18.66 9.33
CA ALA A 530 -32.67 -19.25 8.02
C ALA A 530 -33.58 -18.40 7.11
N ASN A 531 -34.26 -17.40 7.69
CA ASN A 531 -35.19 -16.48 7.02
C ASN A 531 -34.64 -15.06 6.88
N ALA A 532 -33.36 -14.86 7.21
CA ALA A 532 -32.70 -13.56 7.16
C ALA A 532 -32.92 -12.88 5.78
N PRO A 533 -33.53 -11.69 5.73
CA PRO A 533 -33.76 -11.02 4.45
C PRO A 533 -32.42 -10.64 3.81
N GLY A 534 -32.25 -10.96 2.53
CA GLY A 534 -31.09 -10.53 1.77
C GLY A 534 -31.06 -9.02 1.56
N ALA A 535 -29.84 -8.50 1.46
CA ALA A 535 -29.53 -7.10 1.19
C ALA A 535 -30.24 -6.50 -0.03
N LEU A 536 -30.35 -7.28 -1.11
CA LEU A 536 -30.88 -6.85 -2.40
C LEU A 536 -32.21 -7.55 -2.65
N PHE A 537 -33.27 -6.75 -2.84
CA PHE A 537 -34.63 -7.21 -3.16
C PHE A 537 -35.25 -8.17 -2.13
N GLY A 538 -34.70 -8.29 -0.92
CA GLY A 538 -35.25 -9.16 0.13
C GLY A 538 -35.13 -10.66 -0.16
N TYR A 539 -34.22 -11.10 -1.04
CA TYR A 539 -34.03 -12.51 -1.34
C TYR A 539 -33.56 -13.31 -0.11
N SER A 540 -34.27 -14.38 0.24
CA SER A 540 -33.95 -15.22 1.39
C SER A 540 -32.75 -16.16 1.12
N PRO A 541 -32.12 -16.75 2.16
CA PRO A 541 -31.06 -17.75 1.97
C PRO A 541 -31.55 -18.92 1.11
N LEU A 542 -32.81 -19.32 1.29
CA LEU A 542 -33.45 -20.40 0.52
C LEU A 542 -33.63 -20.00 -0.95
N TRP A 543 -34.02 -18.76 -1.22
CA TRP A 543 -34.09 -18.24 -2.59
C TRP A 543 -32.74 -18.37 -3.31
N PHE A 544 -31.64 -17.93 -2.67
CA PHE A 544 -30.30 -18.02 -3.25
C PHE A 544 -29.87 -19.46 -3.52
N ALA A 545 -30.15 -20.37 -2.59
CA ALA A 545 -29.83 -21.79 -2.73
C ALA A 545 -30.60 -22.45 -3.89
N CYS A 546 -31.87 -22.07 -4.08
CA CYS A 546 -32.71 -22.55 -5.18
C CYS A 546 -32.26 -22.00 -6.54
N ASN A 547 -32.00 -20.69 -6.63
CA ASN A 547 -31.55 -20.03 -7.86
C ASN A 547 -30.22 -20.61 -8.37
N ASN A 548 -29.28 -20.88 -7.45
CA ASN A 548 -27.94 -21.38 -7.78
C ASN A 548 -27.82 -22.91 -7.78
N ASN A 549 -28.93 -23.65 -7.66
CA ASN A 549 -28.98 -25.11 -7.75
C ASN A 549 -28.22 -25.88 -6.64
N TYR A 550 -28.13 -25.33 -5.43
CA TYR A 550 -27.45 -25.96 -4.30
C TYR A 550 -28.40 -26.88 -3.50
N TYR A 551 -28.65 -28.09 -4.03
CA TYR A 551 -29.60 -29.05 -3.44
C TYR A 551 -29.37 -29.33 -1.95
N SER A 552 -28.11 -29.57 -1.55
CA SER A 552 -27.74 -29.86 -0.16
C SER A 552 -28.04 -28.68 0.76
N ILE A 553 -27.73 -27.45 0.34
CA ILE A 553 -28.08 -26.22 1.06
C ILE A 553 -29.59 -26.03 1.16
N VAL A 554 -30.35 -26.29 0.09
CA VAL A 554 -31.82 -26.24 0.13
C VAL A 554 -32.36 -27.21 1.18
N GLU A 555 -31.86 -28.45 1.20
CA GLU A 555 -32.28 -29.44 2.19
C GLU A 555 -31.93 -29.01 3.62
N MET A 556 -30.72 -28.48 3.84
CA MET A 556 -30.30 -27.97 5.14
C MET A 556 -31.17 -26.81 5.61
N LEU A 557 -31.43 -25.82 4.77
CA LEU A 557 -32.27 -24.67 5.12
C LEU A 557 -33.69 -25.10 5.50
N LEU A 558 -34.30 -26.02 4.74
CA LEU A 558 -35.64 -26.54 5.07
C LEU A 558 -35.68 -27.31 6.40
N ARG A 559 -34.60 -28.00 6.77
CA ARG A 559 -34.48 -28.66 8.08
C ARG A 559 -34.32 -27.67 9.24
N HIS A 560 -33.93 -26.43 8.97
CA HIS A 560 -33.76 -25.34 9.93
C HIS A 560 -34.86 -24.27 9.79
N ASP A 561 -36.10 -24.70 9.50
CA ASP A 561 -37.30 -23.87 9.48
C ASP A 561 -37.25 -22.65 8.52
N ALA A 562 -36.56 -22.78 7.38
CA ALA A 562 -36.65 -21.79 6.30
C ALA A 562 -38.08 -21.75 5.73
N ASP A 563 -38.64 -20.55 5.61
CA ASP A 563 -39.95 -20.30 5.00
C ASP A 563 -39.88 -20.56 3.51
N ILE A 564 -40.43 -21.72 3.16
CA ILE A 564 -40.49 -22.24 1.79
C ILE A 564 -41.27 -21.34 0.82
N ASN A 565 -42.08 -20.41 1.35
CA ASN A 565 -42.91 -19.49 0.58
C ASN A 565 -42.51 -18.03 0.77
N GLN A 566 -41.36 -17.73 1.38
CA GLN A 566 -40.91 -16.36 1.60
C GLN A 566 -40.83 -15.63 0.26
N ARG A 567 -41.47 -14.45 0.19
CA ARG A 567 -41.51 -13.62 -1.02
C ARG A 567 -40.45 -12.55 -0.96
N ALA A 568 -39.69 -12.42 -2.05
CA ALA A 568 -38.84 -11.28 -2.31
C ALA A 568 -39.67 -10.04 -2.71
N GLU A 569 -39.03 -8.88 -2.81
CA GLU A 569 -39.66 -7.60 -3.18
C GLU A 569 -40.24 -7.63 -4.61
N ASP A 570 -39.64 -8.39 -5.51
CA ASP A 570 -40.15 -8.62 -6.88
C ASP A 570 -41.30 -9.65 -6.93
N GLY A 571 -41.67 -10.21 -5.79
CA GLY A 571 -42.71 -11.23 -5.65
C GLY A 571 -42.26 -12.66 -5.94
N SER A 572 -40.98 -12.87 -6.30
CA SER A 572 -40.44 -14.20 -6.54
C SER A 572 -40.37 -15.04 -5.24
N THR A 573 -40.55 -16.35 -5.39
CA THR A 573 -40.49 -17.34 -4.31
C THR A 573 -39.35 -18.33 -4.57
N PRO A 574 -38.88 -19.08 -3.56
CA PRO A 574 -37.95 -20.18 -3.76
C PRO A 574 -38.41 -21.18 -4.84
N LEU A 575 -39.73 -21.41 -4.96
CA LEU A 575 -40.29 -22.28 -5.99
C LEU A 575 -40.22 -21.67 -7.39
N SER A 576 -40.55 -20.38 -7.55
CA SER A 576 -40.50 -19.75 -8.87
C SER A 576 -39.07 -19.70 -9.41
N THR A 577 -38.10 -19.30 -8.58
CA THR A 577 -36.69 -19.27 -9.00
C THR A 577 -36.12 -20.67 -9.29
N ALA A 578 -36.53 -21.71 -8.54
CA ALA A 578 -36.13 -23.09 -8.82
C ALA A 578 -36.69 -23.62 -10.15
N ILE A 579 -37.87 -23.14 -10.57
CA ILE A 579 -38.45 -23.47 -11.88
C ILE A 579 -37.66 -22.76 -12.98
N ASP A 580 -37.38 -21.46 -12.79
CA ASP A 580 -36.64 -20.64 -13.76
C ASP A 580 -35.20 -21.15 -13.95
N SER A 581 -34.56 -21.64 -12.88
CA SER A 581 -33.22 -22.25 -12.94
C SER A 581 -33.19 -23.67 -13.53
N GLY A 582 -34.36 -24.26 -13.83
CA GLY A 582 -34.49 -25.53 -14.54
C GLY A 582 -34.21 -26.80 -13.72
N ASN A 583 -34.16 -26.72 -12.38
CA ASN A 583 -33.75 -27.85 -11.55
C ASN A 583 -34.93 -28.67 -11.02
N ALA A 584 -35.30 -29.70 -11.77
CA ALA A 584 -36.41 -30.60 -11.43
C ALA A 584 -36.25 -31.27 -10.05
N LYS A 585 -35.02 -31.53 -9.57
CA LYS A 585 -34.81 -32.15 -8.24
C LYS A 585 -35.20 -31.19 -7.11
N ILE A 586 -34.76 -29.94 -7.19
CA ILE A 586 -35.11 -28.89 -6.21
C ILE A 586 -36.60 -28.57 -6.29
N VAL A 587 -37.16 -28.41 -7.49
CA VAL A 587 -38.60 -28.16 -7.67
C VAL A 587 -39.45 -29.27 -7.04
N ASN A 588 -39.07 -30.54 -7.25
CA ASN A 588 -39.77 -31.66 -6.64
C ASN A 588 -39.60 -31.70 -5.11
N LEU A 589 -38.41 -31.36 -4.60
CA LEU A 589 -38.18 -31.24 -3.17
C LEU A 589 -39.07 -30.17 -2.55
N LEU A 590 -39.12 -28.97 -3.14
CA LEU A 590 -39.92 -27.85 -2.65
C LEU A 590 -41.42 -28.18 -2.66
N LYS A 591 -41.95 -28.72 -3.77
CA LYS A 591 -43.37 -29.10 -3.88
C LYS A 591 -43.78 -30.15 -2.85
N ARG A 592 -42.92 -31.15 -2.59
CA ARG A 592 -43.16 -32.18 -1.56
C ARG A 592 -43.21 -31.60 -0.15
N ASN A 593 -42.49 -30.50 0.10
CA ASN A 593 -42.47 -29.80 1.38
C ASN A 593 -43.50 -28.64 1.44
N GLY A 594 -44.47 -28.60 0.53
CA GLY A 594 -45.60 -27.67 0.60
C GLY A 594 -45.37 -26.28 0.00
N ALA A 595 -44.36 -26.13 -0.87
CA ALA A 595 -44.14 -24.89 -1.61
C ALA A 595 -45.33 -24.54 -2.52
N LYS A 596 -45.73 -23.28 -2.51
CA LYS A 596 -46.80 -22.70 -3.31
C LYS A 596 -46.22 -21.64 -4.25
N MET A 597 -46.95 -21.38 -5.34
CA MET A 597 -46.62 -20.31 -6.29
C MET A 597 -46.92 -18.93 -5.72
#